data_AF-A0A933UYF4-F1
#
_entry.id   AF-A0A933UYF4-F1
#
_cell.length_a   1.000
_cell.length_b   1.000
_cell.length_c   1.000
_cell.angle_alpha   90.00
_cell.angle_beta   90.00
_cell.angle_gamma   90.00
#
_symmetry.space_group_name_H-M   'P 1'
#
loop_
_entity.id
_entity.type
_entity.pdbx_description
1 polymer ?
#
loop_
_entity_poly.entity_id
_entity_poly.type
_entity_poly.pdbx_seq_one_letter_code
_entity_poly.pdbx_strand_id
1 'polypeptide(L)'
;MRFIVSAVIFFISAFSLFSEVMNIAVLELSANGVSQADAKAVTMLLQSELAANKSFRVIERGTMDAVLKEQEFAATGCTESSCAVKIGKMLNVRSMVYGSVSKLGESYFIAVNVVDVESTAVIGTAKAKVKKLDDADDAAHDIVTALAEKRSVTTHSGVKIDIAMPDIGAAVSNAMSIAEKTHDNMQKISATRTVKSNNTLVPHPGYAIWPVDIGIAYPLSVTGLERRATIVFVSLGLITTYAARHYGVKMSGIVGIVEEDFIGLTMSVIGNEIKENASGLAMSVIFNTAGTGTIFGQLGLVNICQEGNLALQLGLINTSGSMRGIQMGLVNVADKNMTGLQIGLVNVAGRFGGVQLGLVNTSREGGLPFLPIINIGIAF
;
A
#
# COMPACT_ATOMS: atom_id res chain seq x y z
N MET A 1 -28.02 -1.14 -19.56
CA MET A 1 -27.94 -0.13 -18.49
C MET A 1 -28.27 -0.68 -17.09
N ARG A 2 -29.32 -1.51 -16.90
CA ARG A 2 -29.69 -2.09 -15.59
C ARG A 2 -28.64 -3.06 -15.00
N PHE A 3 -27.93 -3.83 -15.84
CA PHE A 3 -26.87 -4.75 -15.39
C PHE A 3 -25.60 -4.05 -14.86
N ILE A 4 -25.24 -2.91 -15.43
CA ILE A 4 -24.04 -2.15 -15.01
C ILE A 4 -24.29 -1.49 -13.65
N VAL A 5 -25.48 -0.94 -13.43
CA VAL A 5 -25.88 -0.37 -12.13
C VAL A 5 -25.94 -1.45 -11.05
N SER A 6 -26.44 -2.65 -11.36
CA SER A 6 -26.48 -3.75 -10.39
C SER A 6 -25.10 -4.28 -10.02
N ALA A 7 -24.16 -4.34 -10.97
CA ALA A 7 -22.77 -4.75 -10.71
C ALA A 7 -22.00 -3.72 -9.88
N VAL A 8 -22.21 -2.43 -10.13
CA VAL A 8 -21.60 -1.32 -9.35
C VAL A 8 -22.13 -1.29 -7.92
N ILE A 9 -23.44 -1.53 -7.72
CA ILE A 9 -24.05 -1.60 -6.38
C ILE A 9 -23.54 -2.83 -5.61
N PHE A 10 -23.39 -3.97 -6.28
CA PHE A 10 -22.83 -5.19 -5.66
C PHE A 10 -21.35 -4.99 -5.23
N PHE A 11 -20.59 -4.23 -6.01
CA PHE A 11 -19.18 -3.91 -5.71
C PHE A 11 -19.02 -2.88 -4.58
N ILE A 12 -19.93 -1.90 -4.47
CA ILE A 12 -19.97 -0.95 -3.35
C ILE A 12 -20.43 -1.64 -2.04
N SER A 13 -21.35 -2.60 -2.12
CA SER A 13 -21.74 -3.40 -0.95
C SER A 13 -20.64 -4.37 -0.49
N ALA A 14 -19.80 -4.88 -1.41
CA ALA A 14 -18.68 -5.75 -1.08
C ALA A 14 -17.52 -5.00 -0.39
N PHE A 15 -17.42 -3.68 -0.58
CA PHE A 15 -16.40 -2.85 0.10
C PHE A 15 -16.76 -2.47 1.54
N SER A 16 -18.00 -2.76 1.98
CA SER A 16 -18.51 -2.27 3.26
C SER A 16 -18.43 -3.26 4.42
N LEU A 17 -17.80 -4.44 4.27
CA LEU A 17 -17.75 -5.44 5.33
C LEU A 17 -16.39 -6.15 5.38
N PHE A 18 -15.40 -5.53 6.02
CA PHE A 18 -14.35 -6.25 6.75
C PHE A 18 -13.73 -5.33 7.80
N SER A 19 -14.52 -4.91 8.80
CA SER A 19 -13.95 -4.48 10.07
C SER A 19 -13.63 -5.75 10.86
N GLU A 20 -12.52 -6.40 10.53
CA GLU A 20 -12.05 -7.56 11.29
C GLU A 20 -11.63 -7.06 12.68
N VAL A 21 -12.48 -7.30 13.69
CA VAL A 21 -12.18 -6.96 15.08
C VAL A 21 -10.96 -7.77 15.50
N MET A 22 -9.86 -7.11 15.84
CA MET A 22 -8.62 -7.83 16.14
C MET A 22 -8.67 -8.40 17.55
N ASN A 23 -8.48 -9.71 17.69
CA ASN A 23 -8.34 -10.37 18.99
C ASN A 23 -6.98 -10.04 19.58
N ILE A 24 -6.98 -9.31 20.69
CA ILE A 24 -5.77 -8.85 21.37
C ILE A 24 -5.78 -9.32 22.81
N ALA A 25 -4.61 -9.70 23.32
CA ALA A 25 -4.42 -10.02 24.72
C ALA A 25 -3.25 -9.22 25.29
N VAL A 26 -3.38 -8.83 26.56
CA VAL A 26 -2.41 -7.99 27.27
C VAL A 26 -1.78 -8.78 28.40
N LEU A 27 -0.47 -8.97 28.34
CA LEU A 27 0.31 -9.56 29.43
C LEU A 27 0.49 -8.56 30.58
N GLU A 28 0.65 -9.10 31.78
CA GLU A 28 0.99 -8.29 32.95
C GLU A 28 2.31 -7.54 32.71
N LEU A 29 2.26 -6.20 32.83
CA LEU A 29 3.43 -5.36 32.63
C LEU A 29 4.48 -5.65 33.71
N SER A 30 5.75 -5.72 33.31
CA SER A 30 6.84 -5.98 34.25
C SER A 30 7.16 -4.75 35.10
N ALA A 31 7.31 -4.94 36.41
CA ALA A 31 7.59 -3.88 37.37
C ALA A 31 9.11 -3.64 37.52
N ASN A 32 9.61 -2.49 37.07
CA ASN A 32 11.02 -2.10 37.18
C ASN A 32 11.17 -0.85 38.07
N GLY A 33 11.39 -1.04 39.36
CA GLY A 33 11.45 0.09 40.31
C GLY A 33 10.08 0.65 40.73
N VAL A 34 9.01 -0.12 40.51
CA VAL A 34 7.64 0.10 41.01
C VAL A 34 7.15 -1.15 41.74
N SER A 35 6.07 -1.05 42.51
CA SER A 35 5.48 -2.25 43.12
C SER A 35 4.78 -3.12 42.08
N GLN A 36 4.72 -4.44 42.31
CA GLN A 36 4.00 -5.34 41.41
C GLN A 36 2.49 -5.03 41.38
N ALA A 37 1.94 -4.52 42.49
CA ALA A 37 0.55 -4.07 42.56
C ALA A 37 0.29 -2.88 41.62
N ASP A 38 1.23 -1.93 41.53
CA ASP A 38 1.13 -0.77 40.64
C ASP A 38 1.18 -1.19 39.16
N ALA A 39 2.10 -2.07 38.79
CA ALA A 39 2.20 -2.56 37.42
C ALA A 39 0.94 -3.33 36.99
N LYS A 40 0.34 -4.09 37.92
CA LYS A 40 -0.93 -4.78 37.72
C LYS A 40 -2.09 -3.79 37.53
N ALA A 41 -2.14 -2.72 38.32
CA ALA A 41 -3.15 -1.67 38.19
C ALA A 41 -3.06 -0.98 36.83
N VAL A 42 -1.86 -0.59 36.38
CA VAL A 42 -1.63 0.01 35.05
C VAL A 42 -2.04 -0.95 33.92
N THR A 43 -1.76 -2.26 34.08
CA THR A 43 -2.18 -3.27 33.12
C THR A 43 -3.71 -3.33 33.02
N MET A 44 -4.44 -3.23 34.13
CA MET A 44 -5.91 -3.25 34.15
C MET A 44 -6.52 -2.02 33.47
N LEU A 45 -5.94 -0.84 33.70
CA LEU A 45 -6.35 0.39 33.00
C LEU A 45 -6.15 0.24 31.48
N LEU A 46 -4.99 -0.27 31.06
CA LEU A 46 -4.71 -0.53 29.64
C LEU A 46 -5.68 -1.53 29.01
N GLN A 47 -6.04 -2.60 29.74
CA GLN A 47 -7.04 -3.58 29.27
C GLN A 47 -8.43 -2.94 29.15
N SER A 48 -8.81 -2.08 30.09
CA SER A 48 -10.10 -1.39 30.08
C SER A 48 -10.21 -0.44 28.88
N GLU A 49 -9.19 0.36 28.63
CA GLU A 49 -9.12 1.27 27.47
C GLU A 49 -9.11 0.53 26.14
N LEU A 50 -8.38 -0.59 26.03
CA LEU A 50 -8.41 -1.44 24.83
C LEU A 50 -9.78 -2.08 24.60
N ALA A 51 -10.48 -2.47 25.67
CA ALA A 51 -11.81 -3.07 25.59
C ALA A 51 -12.90 -2.04 25.27
N ALA A 52 -12.72 -0.77 25.69
CA ALA A 52 -13.61 0.33 25.35
C ALA A 52 -13.55 0.70 23.86
N ASN A 53 -12.46 0.37 23.17
CA ASN A 53 -12.29 0.65 21.75
C ASN A 53 -12.92 -0.44 20.85
N LYS A 54 -13.85 -0.04 19.99
CA LYS A 54 -14.60 -0.91 19.06
C LYS A 54 -13.73 -1.65 18.02
N SER A 55 -12.46 -1.27 17.89
CA SER A 55 -11.52 -1.87 16.93
C SER A 55 -10.84 -3.14 17.46
N PHE A 56 -10.91 -3.39 18.78
CA PHE A 56 -10.23 -4.50 19.44
C PHE A 56 -11.22 -5.38 20.19
N ARG A 57 -10.99 -6.70 20.16
CA ARG A 57 -11.67 -7.67 21.01
C ARG A 57 -10.67 -8.19 22.02
N VAL A 58 -10.72 -7.64 23.23
CA VAL A 58 -9.78 -7.98 24.31
C VAL A 58 -10.19 -9.29 24.96
N ILE A 59 -9.22 -10.21 25.13
CA ILE A 59 -9.44 -11.45 25.88
C ILE A 59 -9.34 -11.17 27.39
N GLU A 60 -10.38 -11.54 28.13
CA GLU A 60 -10.48 -11.31 29.57
C GLU A 60 -9.45 -12.15 30.35
N ARG A 61 -8.89 -11.53 31.40
CA ARG A 61 -7.86 -12.13 32.27
C ARG A 61 -8.23 -13.50 32.82
N GLY A 62 -9.50 -13.75 33.18
CA GLY A 62 -9.91 -15.04 33.75
C GLY A 62 -9.61 -16.23 32.83
N THR A 63 -9.75 -16.03 31.52
CA THR A 63 -9.40 -17.06 30.51
C THR A 63 -7.90 -17.22 30.33
N MET A 64 -7.14 -16.13 30.49
CA MET A 64 -5.67 -16.15 30.46
C MET A 64 -5.08 -16.86 31.68
N ASP A 65 -5.59 -16.57 32.88
CA ASP A 65 -5.12 -17.15 34.14
C ASP A 65 -5.40 -18.66 34.21
N ALA A 66 -6.48 -19.14 33.58
CA ALA A 66 -6.78 -20.58 33.45
C ALA A 66 -5.73 -21.29 32.59
N VAL A 67 -5.41 -20.72 31.43
CA VAL A 67 -4.40 -21.27 30.50
C VAL A 67 -2.98 -21.22 31.09
N LEU A 68 -2.66 -20.14 31.82
CA LEU A 68 -1.35 -19.99 32.46
C LEU A 68 -1.16 -20.90 33.68
N LYS A 69 -2.24 -21.28 34.38
CA LYS A 69 -2.20 -22.26 35.49
C LYS A 69 -2.08 -23.71 35.03
N GLU A 70 -2.62 -24.06 33.86
CA GLU A 70 -2.58 -25.43 33.33
C GLU A 70 -1.19 -25.88 32.85
N GLN A 71 -0.26 -24.95 32.61
CA GLN A 71 1.01 -25.23 31.92
C GLN A 71 2.27 -24.78 32.71
N GLU A 72 2.20 -24.63 34.04
CA GLU A 72 3.33 -24.24 34.92
C GLU A 72 4.05 -22.92 34.54
N PHE A 73 3.48 -22.08 33.68
CA PHE A 73 4.07 -20.80 33.25
C PHE A 73 4.05 -19.71 34.34
N ALA A 74 3.47 -19.99 35.50
CA ALA A 74 3.23 -19.03 36.57
C ALA A 74 4.48 -18.51 37.31
N ALA A 75 5.70 -18.93 36.94
CA ALA A 75 6.92 -18.65 37.71
C ALA A 75 8.04 -17.90 36.98
N THR A 76 7.99 -17.68 35.67
CA THR A 76 9.07 -17.01 34.92
C THR A 76 8.57 -15.78 34.18
N GLY A 77 9.06 -14.61 34.57
CA GLY A 77 8.69 -13.32 34.00
C GLY A 77 8.87 -13.30 32.48
N CYS A 78 7.76 -13.40 31.76
CA CYS A 78 7.72 -13.35 30.31
C CYS A 78 7.89 -11.91 29.81
N THR A 79 9.15 -11.49 29.72
CA THR A 79 9.54 -10.13 29.30
C THR A 79 9.92 -10.04 27.82
N GLU A 80 9.98 -11.18 27.12
CA GLU A 80 10.43 -11.28 25.74
C GLU A 80 9.28 -11.55 24.76
N SER A 81 9.44 -11.07 23.52
CA SER A 81 8.53 -11.35 22.40
C SER A 81 8.31 -12.85 22.19
N SER A 82 9.34 -13.66 22.44
CA SER A 82 9.32 -15.13 22.33
C SER A 82 8.28 -15.79 23.25
N CYS A 83 8.08 -15.26 24.46
CA CYS A 83 7.06 -15.78 25.37
C CYS A 83 5.66 -15.27 25.01
N ALA A 84 5.54 -13.98 24.66
CA ALA A 84 4.28 -13.40 24.23
C ALA A 84 3.68 -14.16 23.02
N VAL A 85 4.51 -14.52 22.04
CA VAL A 85 4.08 -15.33 20.88
C VAL A 85 3.57 -16.72 21.31
N LYS A 86 4.25 -17.40 22.25
CA LYS A 86 3.84 -18.75 22.72
C LYS A 86 2.47 -18.70 23.41
N ILE A 87 2.29 -17.76 24.33
CA ILE A 87 1.01 -17.58 25.04
C ILE A 87 -0.08 -17.17 24.04
N GLY A 88 0.25 -16.27 23.10
CA GLY A 88 -0.69 -15.83 22.07
C GLY A 88 -1.23 -16.95 21.19
N LYS A 89 -0.38 -17.93 20.82
CA LYS A 89 -0.81 -19.12 20.06
C LYS A 89 -1.78 -20.00 20.84
N MET A 90 -1.58 -20.15 22.16
CA MET A 90 -2.48 -20.94 23.01
C MET A 90 -3.83 -20.24 23.21
N LEU A 91 -3.82 -18.91 23.32
CA LEU A 91 -5.03 -18.09 23.46
C LEU A 91 -5.75 -17.82 22.13
N ASN A 92 -5.22 -18.30 21.01
CA ASN A 92 -5.74 -18.06 19.66
C ASN A 92 -5.95 -16.56 19.37
N VAL A 93 -4.99 -15.73 19.78
CA VAL A 93 -5.00 -14.28 19.51
C VAL A 93 -4.01 -13.95 18.40
N ARG A 94 -4.37 -12.94 17.59
CA ARG A 94 -3.54 -12.48 16.46
C ARG A 94 -2.41 -11.57 16.92
N SER A 95 -2.66 -10.80 17.98
CA SER A 95 -1.68 -9.86 18.52
C SER A 95 -1.61 -9.94 20.05
N MET A 96 -0.38 -9.77 20.55
CA MET A 96 -0.08 -9.80 21.98
C MET A 96 0.58 -8.50 22.39
N VAL A 97 0.17 -7.98 23.54
CA VAL A 97 0.72 -6.76 24.14
C VAL A 97 1.56 -7.15 25.35
N TYR A 98 2.81 -6.69 25.40
CA TYR A 98 3.72 -6.91 26.53
C TYR A 98 4.56 -5.67 26.78
N GLY A 99 5.08 -5.50 27.99
CA GLY A 99 5.79 -4.28 28.31
C GLY A 99 6.30 -4.21 29.74
N SER A 100 6.74 -3.01 30.13
CA SER A 100 7.24 -2.74 31.47
C SER A 100 6.84 -1.35 31.96
N VAL A 101 6.68 -1.23 33.26
CA VAL A 101 6.51 0.03 33.98
C VAL A 101 7.78 0.27 34.77
N SER A 102 8.49 1.37 34.46
CA SER A 102 9.78 1.69 35.03
C SER A 102 9.75 3.03 35.78
N LYS A 103 10.36 3.13 36.96
CA LYS A 103 10.53 4.41 37.65
C LYS A 103 11.94 4.95 37.40
N LEU A 104 12.04 6.20 36.95
CA LEU A 104 13.31 6.89 36.73
C LEU A 104 13.24 8.30 37.31
N GLY A 105 13.87 8.47 38.48
CA GLY A 105 13.79 9.71 39.27
C GLY A 105 12.37 9.95 39.79
N GLU A 106 11.83 11.14 39.49
CA GLU A 106 10.47 11.59 39.82
C GLU A 106 9.44 11.27 38.73
N SER A 107 9.78 10.43 37.74
CA SER A 107 8.86 10.10 36.63
C SER A 107 8.77 8.60 36.41
N TYR A 108 7.57 8.16 36.04
CA TYR A 108 7.26 6.79 35.66
C TYR A 108 7.21 6.70 34.13
N PHE A 109 7.74 5.62 33.59
CA PHE A 109 7.83 5.32 32.17
C PHE A 109 7.12 4.01 31.91
N ILE A 110 6.05 4.06 31.12
CA ILE A 110 5.31 2.88 30.70
C ILE A 110 5.70 2.61 29.25
N ALA A 111 6.28 1.44 28.98
CA ALA A 111 6.68 1.04 27.65
C ALA A 111 5.96 -0.25 27.26
N VAL A 112 5.23 -0.21 26.16
CA VAL A 112 4.37 -1.28 25.68
C VAL A 112 4.77 -1.63 24.24
N ASN A 113 4.86 -2.92 23.95
CA ASN A 113 5.14 -3.48 22.64
C ASN A 113 3.96 -4.36 22.23
N VAL A 114 3.60 -4.29 20.95
CA VAL A 114 2.61 -5.14 20.31
C VAL A 114 3.35 -6.06 19.35
N VAL A 115 3.21 -7.35 19.54
CA VAL A 115 3.78 -8.38 18.66
C VAL A 115 2.66 -9.08 17.91
N ASP A 116 2.87 -9.29 16.61
CA ASP A 116 2.04 -10.18 15.81
C ASP A 116 2.46 -11.64 16.08
N VAL A 117 1.49 -12.46 16.49
CA VAL A 117 1.74 -13.83 16.94
C VAL A 117 2.11 -14.76 15.78
N GLU A 118 1.66 -14.42 14.56
CA GLU A 118 1.90 -15.21 13.36
C GLU A 118 3.27 -14.88 12.75
N SER A 119 3.56 -13.59 12.57
CA SER A 119 4.79 -13.11 11.94
C SER A 119 5.96 -12.95 12.91
N THR A 120 5.71 -13.10 14.22
CA THR A 120 6.66 -12.88 15.34
C THR A 120 7.31 -11.49 15.38
N ALA A 121 6.79 -10.54 14.59
CA ALA A 121 7.32 -9.19 14.46
C ALA A 121 6.65 -8.24 15.44
N VAL A 122 7.43 -7.32 16.02
CA VAL A 122 6.88 -6.22 16.81
C VAL A 122 6.27 -5.21 15.85
N ILE A 123 4.94 -5.17 15.80
CA ILE A 123 4.15 -4.32 14.88
C ILE A 123 3.96 -2.90 15.42
N GLY A 124 4.20 -2.68 16.72
CA GLY A 124 4.11 -1.35 17.30
C GLY A 124 4.73 -1.28 18.69
N THR A 125 5.24 -0.11 19.04
CA THR A 125 5.72 0.20 20.38
C THR A 125 5.15 1.55 20.81
N ALA A 126 4.60 1.63 22.01
CA ALA A 126 4.13 2.86 22.62
C ALA A 126 4.90 3.10 23.93
N LYS A 127 5.21 4.36 24.21
CA LYS A 127 5.88 4.77 25.45
C LYS A 127 5.21 6.01 25.99
N ALA A 128 4.83 6.00 27.26
CA ALA A 128 4.30 7.16 27.96
C ALA A 128 5.18 7.50 29.17
N LYS A 129 5.31 8.81 29.44
CA LYS A 129 6.00 9.33 30.63
C LYS A 129 4.99 10.07 31.48
N VAL A 130 4.79 9.61 32.72
CA VAL A 130 3.89 10.22 33.70
C VAL A 130 4.67 10.69 34.92
N LYS A 131 4.26 11.81 35.52
CA LYS A 131 4.90 12.36 36.72
C LYS A 131 4.36 11.73 38.00
N LYS A 132 3.09 11.34 38.02
CA LYS A 132 2.44 10.62 39.13
C LYS A 132 1.70 9.41 38.59
N LEU A 133 1.57 8.38 39.43
CA LEU A 133 0.86 7.15 39.07
C LEU A 133 -0.65 7.37 38.93
N ASP A 134 -1.19 8.43 39.52
CA ASP A 134 -2.61 8.80 39.42
C ASP A 134 -2.99 9.28 38.00
N ASP A 135 -2.02 9.73 37.20
CA ASP A 135 -2.22 10.13 35.79
C ASP A 135 -2.05 8.92 34.82
N ALA A 136 -2.04 7.69 35.35
CA ALA A 136 -1.84 6.48 34.54
C ALA A 136 -3.03 6.17 33.62
N ASP A 137 -4.22 6.69 33.93
CA ASP A 137 -5.42 6.54 33.10
C ASP A 137 -5.27 7.32 31.78
N ASP A 138 -4.87 8.60 31.87
CA ASP A 138 -4.56 9.44 30.71
C ASP A 138 -3.44 8.82 29.86
N ALA A 139 -2.40 8.27 30.51
CA ALA A 139 -1.32 7.59 29.80
C ALA A 139 -1.76 6.28 29.13
N ALA A 140 -2.69 5.54 29.73
CA ALA A 140 -3.26 4.35 29.13
C ALA A 140 -4.10 4.74 27.90
N HIS A 141 -4.91 5.79 28.00
CA HIS A 141 -5.68 6.33 26.90
C HIS A 141 -4.78 6.79 25.73
N ASP A 142 -3.72 7.55 26.04
CA ASP A 142 -2.74 7.99 25.04
C ASP A 142 -2.01 6.81 24.38
N ILE A 143 -1.67 5.77 25.14
CA ILE A 143 -1.06 4.56 24.61
C ILE A 143 -2.02 3.82 23.68
N VAL A 144 -3.28 3.63 24.08
CA VAL A 144 -4.29 2.93 23.27
C VAL A 144 -4.60 3.71 22.00
N THR A 145 -4.75 5.03 22.13
CA THR A 145 -4.93 5.92 20.99
C THR A 145 -3.71 5.87 20.06
N ALA A 146 -2.49 5.95 20.59
CA ALA A 146 -1.28 5.81 19.77
C ALA A 146 -1.12 4.42 19.15
N LEU A 147 -1.64 3.34 19.77
CA LEU A 147 -1.63 1.99 19.20
C LEU A 147 -2.72 1.80 18.13
N ALA A 148 -3.86 2.47 18.28
CA ALA A 148 -4.92 2.54 17.26
C ALA A 148 -4.49 3.43 16.07
N GLU A 149 -3.87 4.57 16.36
CA GLU A 149 -3.38 5.57 15.40
C GLU A 149 -2.03 5.22 14.80
N LYS A 150 -1.23 4.28 15.32
CA LYS A 150 0.03 3.85 14.65
C LYS A 150 -0.18 3.03 13.37
N ARG A 151 -1.42 2.91 12.89
CA ARG A 151 -1.74 2.66 11.47
C ARG A 151 -1.90 3.93 10.62
N SER A 152 -1.68 5.12 11.18
CA SER A 152 -1.72 6.44 10.57
C SER A 152 -0.92 7.48 11.39
N VAL A 153 0.40 7.49 11.19
CA VAL A 153 1.31 8.64 11.37
C VAL A 153 1.54 9.20 12.79
N THR A 154 2.82 9.37 13.08
CA THR A 154 3.46 10.05 14.21
C THR A 154 2.86 11.41 14.55
N THR A 155 2.49 11.64 15.83
CA THR A 155 3.05 12.63 16.79
C THR A 155 1.97 13.26 17.67
N HIS A 156 2.24 13.35 18.98
CA HIS A 156 2.19 14.63 19.70
C HIS A 156 3.06 14.55 20.97
N SER A 157 4.06 15.42 21.06
CA SER A 157 4.27 16.29 22.23
C SER A 157 5.49 17.19 22.01
N GLY A 158 5.22 18.49 21.96
CA GLY A 158 6.09 19.59 22.41
C GLY A 158 7.59 19.48 22.17
N VAL A 159 8.03 19.62 20.93
CA VAL A 159 9.38 20.11 20.63
C VAL A 159 9.20 21.40 19.81
N LYS A 160 9.77 22.51 20.28
CA LYS A 160 10.01 23.67 19.41
C LYS A 160 10.98 23.21 18.34
N ILE A 161 10.45 22.83 17.19
CA ILE A 161 11.23 22.63 15.98
C ILE A 161 11.21 23.97 15.28
N ASP A 162 12.34 24.66 15.28
CA ASP A 162 12.59 25.68 14.27
C ASP A 162 12.56 24.94 12.92
N ILE A 163 11.41 24.98 12.25
CA ILE A 163 11.30 24.46 10.89
C ILE A 163 12.00 25.48 10.02
N ALA A 164 13.31 25.30 9.84
CA ALA A 164 13.93 25.71 8.59
C ALA A 164 13.10 25.06 7.48
N MET A 165 12.44 25.87 6.65
CA MET A 165 11.71 25.39 5.49
C MET A 165 12.61 24.39 4.76
N PRO A 166 12.16 23.14 4.49
CA PRO A 166 12.93 22.25 3.65
C PRO A 166 13.14 22.97 2.33
N ASP A 167 14.38 23.00 1.84
CA ASP A 167 14.74 23.67 0.60
C ASP A 167 13.89 23.10 -0.54
N ILE A 168 12.82 23.83 -0.87
CA ILE A 168 11.80 23.41 -1.84
C ILE A 168 12.46 23.17 -3.19
N GLY A 169 13.56 23.88 -3.49
CA GLY A 169 14.38 23.65 -4.68
C GLY A 169 15.00 22.25 -4.73
N ALA A 170 15.48 21.73 -3.61
CA ALA A 170 16.05 20.38 -3.54
C ALA A 170 14.99 19.29 -3.69
N ALA A 171 13.80 19.48 -3.10
CA ALA A 171 12.68 18.55 -3.26
C ALA A 171 12.15 18.51 -4.69
N VAL A 172 12.05 19.68 -5.34
CA VAL A 172 11.68 19.82 -6.77
C VAL A 172 12.75 19.19 -7.67
N SER A 173 14.03 19.45 -7.42
CA SER A 173 15.14 18.86 -8.17
C SER A 173 15.20 17.34 -8.03
N ASN A 174 14.90 16.80 -6.85
CA ASN A 174 14.92 15.36 -6.61
C ASN A 174 13.70 14.66 -7.26
N ALA A 175 12.50 15.22 -7.14
CA ALA A 175 11.32 14.69 -7.81
C ALA A 175 11.47 14.73 -9.33
N MET A 176 12.02 15.83 -9.87
CA MET A 176 12.31 15.98 -11.30
C MET A 176 13.42 15.03 -11.75
N SER A 177 14.49 14.85 -10.95
CA SER A 177 15.54 13.88 -11.24
C SER A 177 15.04 12.43 -11.17
N ILE A 178 14.10 12.10 -10.27
CA ILE A 178 13.50 10.77 -10.18
C ILE A 178 12.60 10.54 -11.39
N ALA A 179 11.80 11.53 -11.80
CA ALA A 179 10.98 11.45 -13.00
C ALA A 179 11.84 11.24 -14.27
N GLU A 180 12.88 12.06 -14.44
CA GLU A 180 13.78 12.03 -15.60
C GLU A 180 14.66 10.76 -15.63
N LYS A 181 15.21 10.32 -14.49
CA LYS A 181 15.95 9.05 -14.39
C LYS A 181 15.05 7.83 -14.58
N THR A 182 13.80 7.88 -14.14
CA THR A 182 12.83 6.79 -14.37
C THR A 182 12.45 6.73 -15.85
N HIS A 183 12.29 7.87 -16.51
CA HIS A 183 12.06 7.96 -17.95
C HIS A 183 13.27 7.41 -18.76
N ASP A 184 14.48 7.89 -18.48
CA ASP A 184 15.72 7.50 -19.18
C ASP A 184 16.11 6.05 -18.95
N ASN A 185 16.00 5.55 -17.71
CA ASN A 185 16.28 4.15 -17.41
C ASN A 185 15.25 3.24 -18.08
N MET A 186 14.00 3.67 -18.29
CA MET A 186 13.02 2.88 -19.04
C MET A 186 13.28 2.88 -20.55
N GLN A 187 13.71 4.00 -21.16
CA GLN A 187 14.17 3.97 -22.57
C GLN A 187 15.39 3.05 -22.75
N LYS A 188 16.33 3.05 -21.78
CA LYS A 188 17.47 2.14 -21.79
C LYS A 188 17.08 0.68 -21.54
N ILE A 189 16.11 0.39 -20.68
CA ILE A 189 15.63 -0.99 -20.46
C ILE A 189 14.89 -1.51 -21.70
N SER A 190 14.13 -0.67 -22.41
CA SER A 190 13.53 -0.99 -23.71
C SER A 190 14.58 -1.17 -24.81
N ALA A 191 15.66 -0.39 -24.82
CA ALA A 191 16.74 -0.48 -25.81
C ALA A 191 17.77 -1.61 -25.51
N THR A 192 17.96 -1.99 -24.25
CA THR A 192 18.96 -3.00 -23.82
C THR A 192 18.44 -4.44 -23.94
N ARG A 193 17.13 -4.64 -24.20
CA ARG A 193 16.56 -5.97 -24.50
C ARG A 193 16.42 -6.27 -26.00
N THR A 194 16.65 -5.27 -26.86
CA THR A 194 17.02 -5.49 -28.26
C THR A 194 18.51 -5.82 -28.34
N VAL A 195 18.86 -7.02 -28.85
CA VAL A 195 20.21 -7.58 -29.07
C VAL A 195 20.73 -8.38 -27.85
N LYS A 196 20.68 -9.72 -27.78
CA LYS A 196 20.84 -10.77 -28.81
C LYS A 196 19.92 -11.97 -28.52
N SER A 197 18.76 -12.04 -29.17
CA SER A 197 18.23 -13.35 -29.57
C SER A 197 18.69 -13.55 -31.00
N ASN A 198 19.68 -14.41 -31.18
CA ASN A 198 20.10 -14.88 -32.49
C ASN A 198 19.03 -15.87 -32.96
N ASN A 199 17.87 -15.37 -33.36
CA ASN A 199 16.86 -16.17 -34.02
C ASN A 199 16.07 -15.26 -34.96
N THR A 200 16.25 -15.54 -36.24
CA THR A 200 15.36 -15.17 -37.34
C THR A 200 13.90 -15.08 -36.87
N LEU A 201 13.41 -13.86 -36.67
CA LEU A 201 11.99 -13.55 -36.63
C LEU A 201 11.46 -13.82 -38.03
N VAL A 202 11.02 -15.06 -38.23
CA VAL A 202 10.28 -15.48 -39.42
C VAL A 202 9.05 -14.55 -39.51
N PRO A 203 8.73 -13.98 -40.69
CA PRO A 203 7.51 -13.18 -40.84
C PRO A 203 6.33 -14.03 -40.38
N HIS A 204 5.58 -13.56 -39.37
CA HIS A 204 4.59 -14.39 -38.68
C HIS A 204 3.45 -14.75 -39.66
N PRO A 205 3.19 -16.04 -39.92
CA PRO A 205 2.04 -16.46 -40.71
C PRO A 205 0.80 -16.44 -39.82
N GLY A 206 0.20 -15.26 -39.64
CA GLY A 206 -1.07 -15.06 -38.94
C GLY A 206 -1.06 -15.28 -37.42
N TYR A 207 -2.10 -14.78 -36.77
CA TYR A 207 -2.34 -14.99 -35.33
C TYR A 207 -3.04 -16.33 -35.09
N ALA A 208 -2.65 -17.03 -34.03
CA ALA A 208 -3.43 -18.15 -33.50
C ALA A 208 -4.48 -17.62 -32.51
N ILE A 209 -5.74 -17.90 -32.78
CA ILE A 209 -6.84 -17.46 -31.92
C ILE A 209 -7.14 -18.55 -30.90
N TRP A 210 -7.01 -18.20 -29.63
CA TRP A 210 -7.33 -19.07 -28.51
C TRP A 210 -8.39 -18.42 -27.63
N PRO A 211 -9.60 -18.99 -27.49
CA PRO A 211 -10.65 -18.36 -26.69
C PRO A 211 -10.26 -18.25 -25.21
N VAL A 212 -9.51 -19.23 -24.71
CA VAL A 212 -9.10 -19.33 -23.31
C VAL A 212 -7.63 -19.77 -23.25
N ASP A 213 -6.83 -19.12 -22.41
CA ASP A 213 -5.50 -19.56 -21.99
C ASP A 213 -5.47 -19.82 -20.48
N ILE A 214 -5.03 -21.02 -20.08
CA ILE A 214 -4.85 -21.38 -18.67
C ILE A 214 -3.43 -21.92 -18.51
N GLY A 215 -2.72 -21.48 -17.47
CA GLY A 215 -1.35 -21.91 -17.26
C GLY A 215 -0.78 -21.63 -15.89
N ILE A 216 0.41 -22.17 -15.64
CA ILE A 216 1.17 -21.83 -14.45
C ILE A 216 2.03 -20.61 -14.75
N ALA A 217 2.89 -20.69 -15.75
CA ALA A 217 3.74 -19.59 -16.21
C ALA A 217 4.07 -19.83 -17.69
N TYR A 218 4.29 -18.80 -18.51
CA TYR A 218 4.80 -19.03 -19.87
C TYR A 218 6.16 -19.74 -19.84
N PRO A 219 6.41 -20.81 -20.64
CA PRO A 219 5.55 -21.40 -21.67
C PRO A 219 4.64 -22.56 -21.19
N LEU A 220 4.58 -22.85 -19.90
CA LEU A 220 3.67 -23.82 -19.27
C LEU A 220 2.22 -23.27 -19.17
N SER A 221 1.61 -22.98 -20.32
CA SER A 221 0.20 -22.62 -20.50
C SER A 221 -0.38 -23.27 -21.76
N VAL A 222 -1.71 -23.24 -21.93
CA VAL A 222 -2.40 -23.74 -23.14
C VAL A 222 -1.83 -23.09 -24.40
N THR A 223 -1.53 -21.80 -24.34
CA THR A 223 -0.95 -21.06 -25.48
C THR A 223 0.57 -21.05 -25.50
N GLY A 224 1.24 -21.46 -24.43
CA GLY A 224 2.70 -21.30 -24.28
C GLY A 224 3.55 -22.17 -25.20
N LEU A 225 2.95 -23.21 -25.81
CA LEU A 225 3.58 -24.04 -26.85
C LEU A 225 3.25 -23.59 -28.29
N GLU A 226 2.35 -22.63 -28.46
CA GLU A 226 2.01 -22.11 -29.79
C GLU A 226 3.20 -21.31 -30.36
N ARG A 227 3.63 -21.65 -31.58
CA ARG A 227 4.76 -20.95 -32.24
C ARG A 227 4.36 -19.63 -32.89
N ARG A 228 3.06 -19.35 -33.00
CA ARG A 228 2.49 -18.12 -33.54
C ARG A 228 2.11 -17.18 -32.42
N ALA A 229 2.09 -15.89 -32.72
CA ALA A 229 1.52 -14.86 -31.85
C ALA A 229 0.05 -15.19 -31.56
N THR A 230 -0.35 -15.12 -30.29
CA THR A 230 -1.69 -15.53 -29.85
C THR A 230 -2.61 -14.34 -29.60
N ILE A 231 -3.86 -14.48 -30.04
CA ILE A 231 -4.99 -13.63 -29.64
C ILE A 231 -5.77 -14.42 -28.60
N VAL A 232 -5.90 -13.86 -27.40
CA VAL A 232 -6.61 -14.50 -26.28
C VAL A 232 -7.73 -13.61 -25.75
N PHE A 233 -8.85 -14.21 -25.34
CA PHE A 233 -9.99 -13.46 -24.79
C PHE A 233 -10.12 -13.60 -23.27
N VAL A 234 -9.80 -14.78 -22.75
CA VAL A 234 -9.77 -15.07 -21.32
C VAL A 234 -8.45 -15.74 -20.96
N SER A 235 -7.70 -15.15 -20.04
CA SER A 235 -6.45 -15.73 -19.54
C SER A 235 -6.51 -15.92 -18.02
N LEU A 236 -6.14 -17.11 -17.55
CA LEU A 236 -5.98 -17.43 -16.13
C LEU A 236 -4.62 -18.09 -15.89
N GLY A 237 -3.68 -17.35 -15.29
CA GLY A 237 -2.34 -17.83 -14.98
C GLY A 237 -2.03 -17.83 -13.49
N LEU A 238 -1.36 -18.85 -12.96
CA LEU A 238 -0.95 -18.90 -11.54
C LEU A 238 0.23 -17.97 -11.22
N ILE A 239 1.17 -17.82 -12.15
CA ILE A 239 2.38 -17.00 -12.00
C ILE A 239 2.40 -15.94 -13.09
N THR A 240 2.46 -16.36 -14.35
CA THR A 240 2.57 -15.44 -15.49
C THR A 240 1.57 -15.79 -16.59
N THR A 241 0.86 -14.79 -17.09
CA THR A 241 0.13 -14.87 -18.36
C THR A 241 0.89 -14.10 -19.45
N TYR A 242 0.85 -14.60 -20.67
CA TYR A 242 1.47 -13.97 -21.83
C TYR A 242 0.58 -14.12 -23.05
N ALA A 243 0.30 -13.02 -23.74
CA ALA A 243 -0.39 -13.00 -25.02
C ALA A 243 0.19 -11.89 -25.90
N ALA A 244 0.20 -12.11 -27.22
CA ALA A 244 0.52 -11.03 -28.14
C ALA A 244 -0.58 -9.98 -28.12
N ARG A 245 -1.84 -10.42 -28.26
CA ARG A 245 -3.03 -9.57 -28.13
C ARG A 245 -4.03 -10.19 -27.17
N HIS A 246 -4.68 -9.36 -26.37
CA HIS A 246 -5.67 -9.83 -25.41
C HIS A 246 -6.93 -8.96 -25.40
N TYR A 247 -8.09 -9.58 -25.64
CA TYR A 247 -9.38 -8.92 -25.75
C TYR A 247 -10.40 -9.52 -24.77
N GLY A 248 -10.47 -8.97 -23.56
CA GLY A 248 -11.39 -9.47 -22.52
C GLY A 248 -10.78 -9.41 -21.13
N VAL A 249 -10.78 -10.53 -20.41
CA VAL A 249 -10.36 -10.59 -19.00
C VAL A 249 -9.08 -11.40 -18.84
N LYS A 250 -8.04 -10.77 -18.28
CA LYS A 250 -6.74 -11.38 -17.98
C LYS A 250 -6.49 -11.40 -16.49
N MET A 251 -6.37 -12.58 -15.90
CA MET A 251 -6.06 -12.79 -14.48
C MET A 251 -4.72 -13.52 -14.35
N SER A 252 -3.75 -12.87 -13.74
CA SER A 252 -2.42 -13.43 -13.49
C SER A 252 -2.17 -13.49 -11.99
N GLY A 253 -1.61 -14.58 -11.48
CA GLY A 253 -1.31 -14.65 -10.06
C GLY A 253 -0.15 -13.74 -9.66
N ILE A 254 0.87 -13.53 -10.50
CA ILE A 254 1.99 -12.62 -10.19
C ILE A 254 2.11 -11.50 -11.23
N VAL A 255 2.43 -11.81 -12.49
CA VAL A 255 2.65 -10.81 -13.55
C VAL A 255 1.83 -11.13 -14.80
N GLY A 256 1.19 -10.13 -15.39
CA GLY A 256 0.46 -10.28 -16.66
C GLY A 256 1.08 -9.46 -17.78
N ILE A 257 1.51 -10.10 -18.87
CA ILE A 257 2.20 -9.43 -19.99
C ILE A 257 1.33 -9.48 -21.25
N VAL A 258 1.19 -8.34 -21.93
CA VAL A 258 0.65 -8.22 -23.31
C VAL A 258 1.65 -7.45 -24.16
N GLU A 259 2.02 -8.00 -25.31
CA GLU A 259 3.06 -7.38 -26.15
C GLU A 259 2.53 -6.35 -27.13
N GLU A 260 1.33 -6.53 -27.67
CA GLU A 260 0.75 -5.63 -28.67
C GLU A 260 -0.50 -4.95 -28.08
N ASP A 261 -1.68 -5.41 -28.47
CA ASP A 261 -2.95 -4.79 -28.13
C ASP A 261 -3.64 -5.45 -26.93
N PHE A 262 -4.04 -4.64 -25.98
CA PHE A 262 -4.91 -5.02 -24.87
C PHE A 262 -6.22 -4.23 -24.90
N ILE A 263 -7.35 -4.94 -24.90
CA ILE A 263 -8.66 -4.35 -24.67
C ILE A 263 -9.39 -5.13 -23.58
N GLY A 264 -9.72 -4.47 -22.45
CA GLY A 264 -10.54 -5.08 -21.40
C GLY A 264 -10.03 -4.87 -19.97
N LEU A 265 -10.02 -5.94 -19.16
CA LEU A 265 -9.67 -5.91 -17.74
C LEU A 265 -8.47 -6.81 -17.45
N THR A 266 -7.42 -6.25 -16.83
CA THR A 266 -6.24 -7.02 -16.43
C THR A 266 -6.00 -6.91 -14.93
N MET A 267 -5.75 -8.06 -14.30
CA MET A 267 -5.56 -8.21 -12.86
C MET A 267 -4.30 -9.03 -12.60
N SER A 268 -3.48 -8.56 -11.67
CA SER A 268 -2.28 -9.26 -11.22
C SER A 268 -1.98 -8.93 -9.76
N VAL A 269 -1.21 -9.76 -9.05
CA VAL A 269 -0.74 -9.38 -7.71
C VAL A 269 0.39 -8.35 -7.83
N ILE A 270 1.46 -8.65 -8.57
CA ILE A 270 2.61 -7.77 -8.65
C ILE A 270 2.41 -6.71 -9.72
N GLY A 271 2.17 -7.10 -10.97
CA GLY A 271 2.03 -6.09 -12.00
C GLY A 271 1.56 -6.54 -13.36
N ASN A 272 1.00 -5.57 -14.07
CA ASN A 272 0.58 -5.73 -15.45
C ASN A 272 1.50 -4.91 -16.36
N GLU A 273 1.90 -5.50 -17.48
CA GLU A 273 2.68 -4.86 -18.52
C GLU A 273 1.96 -4.98 -19.86
N ILE A 274 1.63 -3.84 -20.47
CA ILE A 274 1.07 -3.74 -21.82
C ILE A 274 2.02 -2.88 -22.63
N LYS A 275 2.75 -3.45 -23.59
CA LYS A 275 3.85 -2.73 -24.24
C LYS A 275 3.38 -1.70 -25.26
N GLU A 276 2.38 -2.02 -26.09
CA GLU A 276 1.88 -1.13 -27.15
C GLU A 276 0.56 -0.48 -26.76
N ASN A 277 -0.58 -0.99 -27.24
CA ASN A 277 -1.86 -0.31 -27.12
C ASN A 277 -2.68 -0.85 -25.95
N ALA A 278 -3.08 0.03 -25.04
CA ALA A 278 -3.93 -0.31 -23.91
C ALA A 278 -5.28 0.43 -23.98
N SER A 279 -6.37 -0.33 -23.97
CA SER A 279 -7.73 0.21 -23.85
C SER A 279 -8.50 -0.54 -22.78
N GLY A 280 -8.54 -0.04 -21.54
CA GLY A 280 -9.10 -0.84 -20.46
C GLY A 280 -8.76 -0.40 -19.04
N LEU A 281 -8.90 -1.35 -18.13
CA LEU A 281 -8.59 -1.21 -16.71
C LEU A 281 -7.43 -2.15 -16.35
N ALA A 282 -6.41 -1.61 -15.68
CA ALA A 282 -5.28 -2.37 -15.16
C ALA A 282 -5.21 -2.28 -13.64
N MET A 283 -5.23 -3.44 -12.98
CA MET A 283 -5.23 -3.54 -11.51
C MET A 283 -4.10 -4.43 -11.03
N SER A 284 -3.29 -3.92 -10.12
CA SER A 284 -2.22 -4.65 -9.45
C SER A 284 -1.94 -4.07 -8.06
N VAL A 285 -1.13 -4.76 -7.25
CA VAL A 285 -0.64 -4.17 -6.01
C VAL A 285 0.51 -3.22 -6.31
N ILE A 286 1.51 -3.64 -7.08
CA ILE A 286 2.77 -2.88 -7.19
C ILE A 286 2.77 -1.99 -8.42
N PHE A 287 2.79 -2.55 -9.64
CA PHE A 287 2.95 -1.73 -10.85
C PHE A 287 1.95 -2.03 -11.95
N ASN A 288 1.52 -1.00 -12.66
CA ASN A 288 0.83 -1.12 -13.95
C ASN A 288 1.57 -0.28 -14.98
N THR A 289 2.08 -0.92 -16.01
CA THR A 289 2.75 -0.25 -17.13
C THR A 289 1.94 -0.44 -18.39
N ALA A 290 1.74 0.67 -19.11
CA ALA A 290 1.10 0.65 -20.41
C ALA A 290 1.78 1.60 -21.39
N GLY A 291 1.80 1.23 -22.67
CA GLY A 291 2.26 2.09 -23.75
C GLY A 291 1.27 3.22 -24.03
N THR A 292 0.66 3.19 -25.21
CA THR A 292 -0.26 4.24 -25.69
C THR A 292 -1.72 3.78 -25.64
N GLY A 293 -2.67 4.71 -25.59
CA GLY A 293 -4.09 4.39 -25.77
C GLY A 293 -5.05 5.04 -24.78
N THR A 294 -6.15 4.36 -24.48
CA THR A 294 -7.23 4.87 -23.61
C THR A 294 -7.41 3.96 -22.41
N ILE A 295 -6.58 4.17 -21.40
CA ILE A 295 -6.67 3.38 -20.17
C ILE A 295 -7.65 4.05 -19.23
N PHE A 296 -8.88 3.54 -19.17
CA PHE A 296 -9.91 4.07 -18.26
C PHE A 296 -9.44 4.15 -16.81
N GLY A 297 -8.53 3.27 -16.39
CA GLY A 297 -7.94 3.34 -15.06
C GLY A 297 -6.77 2.40 -14.79
N GLN A 298 -5.82 2.89 -13.99
CA GLN A 298 -4.71 2.11 -13.43
C GLN A 298 -4.77 2.20 -11.91
N LEU A 299 -4.88 1.04 -11.24
CA LEU A 299 -4.93 0.91 -9.79
C LEU A 299 -3.73 0.08 -9.32
N GLY A 300 -2.84 0.68 -8.55
CA GLY A 300 -1.62 0.05 -8.02
C GLY A 300 -0.68 1.09 -7.41
N LEU A 301 0.32 0.69 -6.63
CA LEU A 301 1.23 1.63 -5.97
C LEU A 301 1.99 2.51 -6.97
N VAL A 302 2.32 1.96 -8.15
CA VAL A 302 3.05 2.64 -9.23
C VAL A 302 2.28 2.46 -10.54
N ASN A 303 1.79 3.56 -11.12
CA ASN A 303 1.09 3.51 -12.40
C ASN A 303 1.86 4.32 -13.45
N ILE A 304 2.12 3.70 -14.59
CA ILE A 304 2.92 4.26 -15.68
C ILE A 304 2.14 4.12 -17.00
N CYS A 305 2.03 5.22 -17.73
CA CYS A 305 1.45 5.26 -19.08
C CYS A 305 2.27 6.15 -20.00
N GLN A 306 2.64 5.73 -21.22
CA GLN A 306 3.36 6.63 -22.12
C GLN A 306 2.47 7.75 -22.65
N GLU A 307 1.35 7.42 -23.29
CA GLU A 307 0.40 8.42 -23.81
C GLU A 307 -1.05 7.95 -23.61
N GLY A 308 -1.79 8.67 -22.78
CA GLY A 308 -3.15 8.33 -22.37
C GLY A 308 -4.15 9.48 -22.54
N ASN A 309 -5.26 9.26 -23.24
CA ASN A 309 -6.25 10.32 -23.51
C ASN A 309 -7.41 10.42 -22.50
N LEU A 310 -7.65 9.40 -21.68
CA LEU A 310 -8.69 9.41 -20.66
C LEU A 310 -8.36 8.38 -19.57
N ALA A 311 -7.79 8.81 -18.44
CA ALA A 311 -7.35 7.88 -17.39
C ALA A 311 -7.56 8.38 -15.96
N LEU A 312 -7.99 7.46 -15.09
CA LEU A 312 -7.83 7.56 -13.64
C LEU A 312 -6.55 6.81 -13.23
N GLN A 313 -5.60 7.46 -12.58
CA GLN A 313 -4.46 6.78 -11.95
C GLN A 313 -4.56 6.95 -10.43
N LEU A 314 -4.65 5.83 -9.72
CA LEU A 314 -4.66 5.80 -8.26
C LEU A 314 -3.50 4.94 -7.76
N GLY A 315 -2.57 5.58 -7.05
CA GLY A 315 -1.35 4.95 -6.59
C GLY A 315 -0.53 5.86 -5.68
N LEU A 316 0.64 5.42 -5.22
CA LEU A 316 1.58 6.32 -4.55
C LEU A 316 2.34 7.18 -5.58
N ILE A 317 2.66 6.58 -6.72
CA ILE A 317 3.40 7.22 -7.80
C ILE A 317 2.63 7.01 -9.10
N ASN A 318 2.26 8.10 -9.76
CA ASN A 318 1.58 8.07 -11.04
C ASN A 318 2.39 8.87 -12.05
N THR A 319 2.82 8.22 -13.13
CA THR A 319 3.63 8.83 -14.19
C THR A 319 2.94 8.68 -15.53
N SER A 320 2.95 9.76 -16.31
CA SER A 320 2.48 9.74 -17.68
C SER A 320 3.29 10.64 -18.60
N GLY A 321 3.30 10.37 -19.91
CA GLY A 321 3.76 11.35 -20.89
C GLY A 321 2.67 12.41 -21.12
N SER A 322 1.59 12.02 -21.78
CA SER A 322 0.38 12.84 -21.87
C SER A 322 -0.78 12.18 -21.15
N MET A 323 -1.53 12.93 -20.35
CA MET A 323 -2.72 12.46 -19.67
C MET A 323 -3.83 13.51 -19.70
N ARG A 324 -5.04 13.05 -20.02
CA ARG A 324 -6.26 13.77 -19.67
C ARG A 324 -7.06 12.94 -18.68
N GLY A 325 -7.31 13.47 -17.48
CA GLY A 325 -8.01 12.72 -16.43
C GLY A 325 -7.59 13.10 -15.02
N ILE A 326 -7.54 12.10 -14.13
CA ILE A 326 -7.32 12.30 -12.70
C ILE A 326 -6.13 11.45 -12.26
N GLN A 327 -5.15 12.08 -11.61
CA GLN A 327 -4.06 11.39 -10.92
C GLN A 327 -4.18 11.65 -9.41
N MET A 328 -4.24 10.58 -8.61
CA MET A 328 -4.27 10.65 -7.16
C MET A 328 -3.14 9.80 -6.58
N GLY A 329 -2.24 10.43 -5.84
CA GLY A 329 -1.09 9.76 -5.23
C GLY A 329 -0.16 10.67 -4.49
N LEU A 330 0.93 10.16 -3.91
CA LEU A 330 1.92 11.03 -3.25
C LEU A 330 2.68 11.86 -4.28
N VAL A 331 2.99 11.27 -5.43
CA VAL A 331 3.72 11.89 -6.53
C VAL A 331 2.95 11.65 -7.83
N ASN A 332 2.56 12.72 -8.50
CA ASN A 332 1.91 12.68 -9.81
C ASN A 332 2.77 13.44 -10.83
N VAL A 333 3.09 12.79 -11.95
CA VAL A 333 3.95 13.34 -13.01
C VAL A 333 3.28 13.16 -14.37
N ALA A 334 3.33 14.23 -15.16
CA ALA A 334 2.95 14.24 -16.57
C ALA A 334 4.00 15.01 -17.39
N ASP A 335 4.87 14.30 -18.11
CA ASP A 335 6.07 14.89 -18.74
C ASP A 335 5.73 15.88 -19.87
N LYS A 336 4.68 15.58 -20.65
CA LYS A 336 4.24 16.37 -21.82
C LYS A 336 3.02 17.21 -21.50
N ASN A 337 1.84 16.62 -21.44
CA ASN A 337 0.57 17.34 -21.28
C ASN A 337 -0.25 16.73 -20.16
N MET A 338 -0.72 17.53 -19.20
CA MET A 338 -1.73 17.13 -18.22
C MET A 338 -2.97 18.00 -18.34
N THR A 339 -4.11 17.40 -18.66
CA THR A 339 -5.41 18.07 -18.61
C THR A 339 -6.33 17.39 -17.59
N GLY A 340 -6.64 18.06 -16.49
CA GLY A 340 -7.58 17.53 -15.49
C GLY A 340 -7.13 17.81 -14.06
N LEU A 341 -7.17 16.78 -13.21
CA LEU A 341 -6.96 16.92 -11.76
C LEU A 341 -5.76 16.10 -11.30
N GLN A 342 -4.83 16.72 -10.58
CA GLN A 342 -3.79 16.01 -9.85
C GLN A 342 -3.96 16.28 -8.35
N ILE A 343 -4.00 15.23 -7.53
CA ILE A 343 -4.07 15.32 -6.07
C ILE A 343 -2.89 14.54 -5.50
N GLY A 344 -2.00 15.23 -4.79
CA GLY A 344 -0.84 14.59 -4.19
C GLY A 344 0.05 15.50 -3.38
N LEU A 345 1.11 14.96 -2.78
CA LEU A 345 2.10 15.82 -2.10
C LEU A 345 2.90 16.61 -3.14
N VAL A 346 3.24 15.97 -4.26
CA VAL A 346 4.01 16.54 -5.36
C VAL A 346 3.27 16.30 -6.68
N ASN A 347 2.95 17.38 -7.39
CA ASN A 347 2.32 17.35 -8.70
C ASN A 347 3.20 18.07 -9.72
N VAL A 348 3.57 17.36 -10.78
CA VAL A 348 4.44 17.87 -11.86
C VAL A 348 3.73 17.69 -13.19
N ALA A 349 3.72 18.75 -13.99
CA ALA A 349 3.21 18.71 -15.36
C ALA A 349 4.11 19.51 -16.32
N GLY A 350 4.24 19.06 -17.56
CA GLY A 350 4.79 19.85 -18.66
C GLY A 350 3.86 21.01 -18.99
N ARG A 351 2.91 20.80 -19.89
CA ARG A 351 1.79 21.72 -20.16
C ARG A 351 0.57 21.31 -19.35
N PHE A 352 0.09 22.20 -18.51
CA PHE A 352 -0.95 21.92 -17.53
C PHE A 352 -2.24 22.71 -17.80
N GLY A 353 -3.37 22.00 -17.83
CA GLY A 353 -4.71 22.59 -17.85
C GLY A 353 -5.64 21.90 -16.87
N GLY A 354 -6.04 22.58 -15.80
CA GLY A 354 -6.95 22.03 -14.78
C GLY A 354 -6.54 22.44 -13.37
N VAL A 355 -6.64 21.52 -12.40
CA VAL A 355 -6.36 21.79 -10.98
C VAL A 355 -5.35 20.80 -10.40
N GLN A 356 -4.34 21.32 -9.71
CA GLN A 356 -3.39 20.56 -8.92
C GLN A 356 -3.64 20.90 -7.45
N LEU A 357 -3.72 19.89 -6.60
CA LEU A 357 -3.83 20.03 -5.15
C LEU A 357 -2.67 19.28 -4.51
N GLY A 358 -1.82 20.01 -3.78
CA GLY A 358 -0.63 19.44 -3.19
C GLY A 358 0.33 20.41 -2.55
N LEU A 359 1.24 19.91 -1.71
CA LEU A 359 2.24 20.76 -1.05
C LEU A 359 3.16 21.43 -2.08
N VAL A 360 3.49 20.71 -3.16
CA VAL A 360 4.33 21.17 -4.27
C VAL A 360 3.59 20.93 -5.57
N ASN A 361 3.19 22.00 -6.25
CA ASN A 361 2.59 21.92 -7.58
C ASN A 361 3.48 22.71 -8.56
N THR A 362 3.86 22.09 -9.66
CA THR A 362 4.68 22.73 -10.70
C THR A 362 4.15 22.40 -12.09
N SER A 363 4.19 23.40 -12.97
CA SER A 363 3.85 23.28 -14.38
C SER A 363 4.82 24.09 -15.24
N ARG A 364 5.36 23.53 -16.34
CA ARG A 364 6.22 24.31 -17.26
C ARG A 364 5.42 25.33 -18.07
N GLU A 365 4.23 24.95 -18.53
CA GLU A 365 3.33 25.77 -19.34
C GLU A 365 1.88 25.61 -18.87
N GLY A 366 1.01 26.57 -19.19
CA GLY A 366 -0.45 26.50 -18.95
C GLY A 366 -0.91 26.83 -17.53
N GLY A 367 -0.10 26.62 -16.50
CA GLY A 367 -0.34 27.05 -15.12
C GLY A 367 0.76 27.95 -14.57
N LEU A 368 0.72 28.21 -13.26
CA LEU A 368 1.83 28.92 -12.60
C LEU A 368 3.04 27.96 -12.43
N PRO A 369 4.28 28.44 -12.68
CA PRO A 369 5.48 27.60 -12.62
C PRO A 369 5.63 26.81 -11.32
N PHE A 370 5.23 27.42 -10.20
CA PHE A 370 5.19 26.81 -8.89
C PHE A 370 4.10 27.45 -8.04
N LEU A 371 3.32 26.63 -7.33
CA LEU A 371 2.33 27.09 -6.36
C LEU A 371 2.15 26.05 -5.24
N PRO A 372 2.22 26.43 -3.96
CA PRO A 372 1.88 25.54 -2.85
C PRO A 372 0.36 25.41 -2.71
N ILE A 373 -0.08 24.27 -2.18
CA ILE A 373 -1.47 23.90 -1.87
C ILE A 373 -2.37 23.72 -3.09
N ILE A 374 -2.48 24.73 -3.96
CA ILE A 374 -3.34 24.70 -5.15
C ILE A 374 -2.66 25.39 -6.33
N ASN A 375 -2.69 24.78 -7.52
CA ASN A 375 -2.31 25.41 -8.78
C ASN A 375 -3.43 25.19 -9.81
N ILE A 376 -3.73 26.22 -10.60
CA ILE A 376 -4.78 26.20 -11.61
C ILE A 376 -4.14 26.58 -12.94
N GLY A 377 -4.35 25.73 -13.95
CA GLY A 377 -3.84 25.93 -15.29
C GLY A 377 -4.95 26.04 -16.31
N ILE A 378 -4.76 26.84 -17.34
CA ILE A 378 -5.64 26.96 -18.50
C ILE A 378 -4.86 26.39 -19.69
N ALA A 379 -5.33 25.28 -20.25
CA ALA A 379 -4.77 24.74 -21.48
C ALA A 379 -5.19 25.64 -22.65
N PHE A 380 -4.21 26.33 -23.25
CA PHE A 380 -4.36 27.01 -24.55
C PHE A 380 -3.68 26.21 -25.66
#